data_AF-A0A258SPR7-F1
#
_entry.id   AF-A0A258SPR7-F1
#
_cell.length_a   1.000
_cell.length_b   1.000
_cell.length_c   1.000
_cell.angle_alpha   90.00
_cell.angle_beta   90.00
_cell.angle_gamma   90.00
#
_symmetry.space_group_name_H-M   'P 1'
#
loop_
_entity.id
_entity.type
_entity.pdbx_description
1 polymer ?
#
loop_
_entity_poly.entity_id
_entity_poly.type
_entity_poly.pdbx_seq_one_letter_code
_entity_poly.pdbx_strand_id
1 'polypeptide(L)' 'MAVQNLKNKNKLKTILLLLTSLYASATFALEPFVVKDIRVEGIQRTEAGTVFSYLPVKVGETMTDDLASQAIKSF' A
#
# COMPACT_ATOMS: atom_id res chain seq x y z
N MET A 1 -46.43 3.48 -16.30
CA MET A 1 -45.08 3.53 -16.93
C MET A 1 -43.93 3.84 -15.94
N ALA A 2 -44.15 4.49 -14.78
CA ALA A 2 -43.07 4.84 -13.85
C ALA A 2 -42.43 3.65 -13.08
N VAL A 3 -43.18 2.57 -12.80
CA VAL A 3 -42.72 1.46 -11.94
C VAL A 3 -41.69 0.54 -12.63
N GLN A 4 -41.76 0.35 -13.95
CA GLN A 4 -40.77 -0.46 -14.68
C GLN A 4 -39.37 0.20 -14.68
N ASN A 5 -39.31 1.52 -14.68
CA ASN A 5 -38.06 2.29 -14.73
C ASN A 5 -37.27 2.17 -13.40
N LEU A 6 -37.97 2.08 -12.27
CA LEU A 6 -37.37 1.85 -10.95
C LEU A 6 -36.74 0.45 -10.84
N LYS A 7 -37.42 -0.58 -11.36
CA LYS A 7 -36.92 -1.97 -11.37
C LYS A 7 -35.66 -2.12 -12.23
N ASN A 8 -35.57 -1.42 -13.36
CA ASN A 8 -34.36 -1.38 -14.18
C ASN A 8 -33.20 -0.62 -13.51
N LYS A 9 -33.48 0.48 -12.80
CA LYS A 9 -32.46 1.19 -12.01
C LYS A 9 -31.89 0.31 -10.90
N ASN A 10 -32.72 -0.50 -10.23
CA ASN A 10 -32.25 -1.43 -9.20
C ASN A 10 -31.41 -2.56 -9.79
N LYS A 11 -31.83 -3.15 -10.92
CA LYS A 11 -31.00 -4.14 -11.63
C LYS A 11 -29.65 -3.57 -12.09
N LEU A 12 -29.63 -2.34 -12.59
CA LEU A 12 -28.40 -1.65 -13.00
C LEU A 12 -27.46 -1.44 -11.81
N LYS A 13 -27.98 -1.02 -10.65
CA LYS A 13 -27.20 -0.90 -9.41
C LYS A 13 -26.66 -2.26 -8.95
N THR A 14 -27.45 -3.33 -9.05
CA THR A 14 -27.00 -4.69 -8.70
C THR A 14 -25.89 -5.16 -9.61
N ILE A 15 -25.98 -4.91 -10.93
CA ILE A 15 -24.93 -5.24 -11.89
C ILE A 15 -23.65 -4.46 -11.60
N LEU A 16 -23.78 -3.15 -11.33
CA LEU A 16 -22.63 -2.30 -11.01
C LEU A 16 -21.93 -2.77 -9.72
N LEU A 17 -22.70 -3.11 -8.68
CA LEU A 17 -22.16 -3.64 -7.43
C LEU A 17 -21.44 -4.98 -7.63
N LEU A 18 -21.99 -5.87 -8.47
CA LEU A 18 -21.37 -7.15 -8.80
C LEU A 18 -20.05 -6.95 -9.56
N LEU A 19 -20.02 -6.03 -10.52
CA LEU A 19 -18.80 -5.70 -11.25
C LEU A 19 -17.72 -5.17 -10.30
N THR A 20 -18.03 -4.19 -9.45
CA THR A 20 -17.02 -3.62 -8.54
C THR A 20 -16.51 -4.63 -7.52
N SER A 21 -17.37 -5.55 -7.06
CA SER A 21 -16.97 -6.63 -6.16
C SER A 21 -15.97 -7.60 -6.81
N LEU A 22 -16.05 -7.80 -8.13
CA LEU A 22 -15.17 -8.72 -8.84
C LEU A 22 -13.75 -8.14 -9.04
N TYR A 23 -13.62 -6.81 -9.05
CA TYR A 23 -12.33 -6.11 -9.15
C TYR A 23 -11.70 -5.79 -7.79
N ALA A 24 -12.35 -6.15 -6.67
CA ALA A 24 -11.87 -5.82 -5.33
C ALA A 24 -10.60 -6.59 -4.90
N SER A 25 -10.23 -7.67 -5.60
CA SER A 25 -9.06 -8.51 -5.26
C SER A 25 -7.75 -8.10 -5.94
N ALA A 26 -7.75 -7.04 -6.75
CA ALA A 26 -6.52 -6.54 -7.37
C ALA A 26 -5.74 -5.64 -6.39
N THR A 27 -5.23 -6.24 -5.30
CA THR A 27 -4.32 -5.57 -4.38
C THR A 27 -2.89 -5.81 -4.86
N PHE A 28 -2.23 -4.79 -5.38
CA PHE A 28 -0.78 -4.83 -5.64
C PHE A 28 -0.06 -4.72 -4.30
N ALA A 29 0.32 -5.87 -3.73
CA ALA A 29 1.26 -5.92 -2.62
C ALA A 29 2.68 -5.69 -3.14
N LEU A 30 3.54 -5.12 -2.30
CA LEU A 30 4.93 -4.92 -2.64
C LEU A 30 5.67 -6.26 -2.59
N GLU A 31 6.24 -6.70 -3.73
CA GLU A 31 7.00 -7.94 -3.77
C GLU A 31 8.27 -7.82 -2.91
N PRO A 32 8.60 -8.82 -2.08
CA PRO A 32 9.81 -8.79 -1.27
C PRO A 32 11.07 -8.65 -2.13
N PHE A 33 11.94 -7.71 -1.78
CA PHE A 33 13.17 -7.43 -2.54
C PHE A 33 14.38 -7.26 -1.64
N VAL A 34 15.57 -7.56 -2.16
CA VAL A 34 16.83 -7.40 -1.41
C VAL A 34 17.29 -5.94 -1.47
N VAL A 35 17.57 -5.36 -0.31
CA VAL A 35 18.10 -3.99 -0.19
C VAL A 35 19.51 -3.94 -0.76
N LYS A 36 19.72 -3.11 -1.78
CA LYS A 36 21.04 -2.92 -2.38
C LYS A 36 21.84 -1.78 -1.76
N ASP A 37 21.17 -0.69 -1.42
CA ASP A 37 21.76 0.51 -0.85
C ASP A 37 20.68 1.29 -0.10
N ILE A 38 21.06 2.03 0.95
CA ILE A 38 20.15 2.91 1.72
C ILE A 38 20.76 4.31 1.72
N ARG A 39 20.07 5.25 1.09
CA ARG A 39 20.45 6.66 1.04
C ARG A 39 19.45 7.50 1.82
N VAL A 40 19.97 8.38 2.67
CA VAL A 40 19.13 9.34 3.41
C VAL A 40 19.41 10.74 2.90
N GLU A 41 18.34 11.46 2.54
CA GLU A 41 18.38 12.84 2.04
C GLU A 41 17.56 13.76 2.95
N GLY A 42 17.87 15.06 2.98
CA GLY A 42 17.08 16.05 3.72
C GLY A 42 17.28 16.06 5.24
N ILE A 43 18.33 15.42 5.76
CA ILE A 43 18.68 15.47 7.18
C ILE A 43 19.13 16.89 7.56
N GLN A 44 18.41 17.54 8.48
CA GLN A 44 18.70 18.92 8.92
C GLN A 44 19.23 19.01 10.37
N ARG A 45 18.90 18.05 11.25
CA ARG A 45 19.09 18.16 12.72
C ARG A 45 19.60 16.87 13.41
N THR A 46 19.70 15.75 12.72
CA THR A 46 20.02 14.43 13.31
C THR A 46 21.26 13.84 12.62
N GLU A 47 22.13 13.14 13.33
CA GLU A 47 23.26 12.47 12.67
C GLU A 47 22.78 11.29 11.81
N ALA A 48 23.35 11.13 10.61
CA ALA A 48 22.99 10.04 9.71
C ALA A 48 23.14 8.65 10.37
N GLY A 49 24.14 8.48 11.25
CA GLY A 49 24.38 7.23 11.98
C GLY A 49 23.23 6.79 12.88
N THR A 50 22.48 7.74 13.46
CA THR A 50 21.33 7.43 14.30
C THR A 50 20.13 7.02 13.47
N VAL A 51 19.94 7.58 12.27
CA VAL A 51 18.85 7.22 11.35
C VAL A 51 18.92 5.74 10.95
N PHE A 52 20.12 5.25 10.63
CA PHE A 52 20.31 3.83 10.31
C PHE A 52 20.07 2.89 11.50
N SER A 53 20.23 3.38 12.75
CA SER A 53 19.93 2.58 13.95
C SER A 53 18.43 2.43 14.21
N TYR A 54 17.60 3.35 13.70
CA TYR A 54 16.14 3.29 13.81
C TYR A 54 15.46 2.55 12.66
N LEU A 55 16.15 2.33 11.55
CA LEU A 55 15.61 1.55 10.44
C LEU A 55 15.53 0.05 10.81
N PRO A 56 14.38 -0.62 10.62
CA PRO A 56 14.19 -2.02 10.99
C PRO A 56 14.88 -3.03 10.06
N VAL A 57 15.77 -2.57 9.17
CA VAL A 57 16.29 -3.33 8.03
C VAL A 57 17.61 -2.76 7.52
N LYS A 58 18.50 -3.62 7.04
CA LYS A 58 19.86 -3.29 6.59
C LYS A 58 20.09 -3.61 5.11
N VAL A 59 21.19 -3.09 4.56
CA VAL A 59 21.66 -3.46 3.21
C VAL A 59 21.97 -4.96 3.18
N GLY A 60 21.46 -5.66 2.16
CA GLY A 60 21.56 -7.09 1.98
C GLY A 60 20.40 -7.90 2.59
N GLU A 61 19.52 -7.28 3.39
CA GLU A 61 18.32 -7.95 3.90
C GLU A 61 17.13 -7.83 2.93
N THR A 62 16.12 -8.67 3.13
CA THR A 62 14.90 -8.64 2.33
C THR A 62 13.89 -7.68 2.93
N MET A 63 13.53 -6.65 2.18
CA MET A 63 12.41 -5.76 2.48
C MET A 63 11.11 -6.50 2.29
N THR A 64 10.22 -6.37 3.28
CA THR A 64 8.86 -6.87 3.24
C THR A 64 7.89 -5.74 3.58
N ASP A 65 6.61 -5.94 3.27
CA ASP A 65 5.57 -4.94 3.49
C ASP A 65 5.41 -4.55 4.97
N ASP A 66 5.61 -5.52 5.87
CA ASP A 66 5.59 -5.29 7.31
C ASP A 66 6.77 -4.41 7.76
N LEU A 67 7.99 -4.71 7.29
CA LEU A 67 9.18 -3.90 7.55
C LEU A 67 9.05 -2.48 6.98
N ALA A 68 8.41 -2.33 5.82
CA ALA A 68 8.13 -1.03 5.23
C ALA A 68 7.13 -0.22 6.10
N SER A 69 6.07 -0.86 6.61
CA SER A 69 5.12 -0.22 7.52
C SER A 69 5.79 0.21 8.82
N GLN A 70 6.67 -0.62 9.38
CA GLN A 70 7.43 -0.32 10.58
C GLN A 70 8.40 0.85 10.36
N ALA A 71 9.13 0.86 9.25
CA ALA A 71 10.09 1.92 8.91
C ALA A 71 9.41 3.29 8.77
N ILE A 72 8.18 3.36 8.27
CA ILE A 72 7.42 4.62 8.18
C ILE A 72 6.96 5.09 9.57
N LYS A 73 6.58 4.17 10.47
CA LYS A 73 6.07 4.52 11.81
C LYS A 73 7.16 4.94 12.79
N SER A 74 8.41 4.53 12.55
CA SER A 74 9.54 4.84 13.42
C SER A 74 10.07 6.27 13.25
N PHE A 75 9.59 7.04 12.27
CA PHE A 75 9.99 8.42 11.98
C PHE A 75 8.78 9.37 11.95
#